data_AF-A0A0F9XYF0-F1
#
_entry.id   AF-A0A0F9XYF0-F1
#
_cell.length_a   1.000
_cell.length_b   1.000
_cell.length_c   1.000
_cell.angle_alpha   90.00
_cell.angle_beta   90.00
_cell.angle_gamma   90.00
#
_symmetry.space_group_name_H-M   'P 1'
#
loop_
_entity.id
_entity.type
_entity.pdbx_description
1 polymer ?
#
loop_
_entity_poly.entity_id
_entity_poly.type
_entity_poly.pdbx_seq_one_letter_code
_entity_poly.pdbx_strand_id
1 'polypeptide(L)' 'MRTNIEIDDELMKAAMDATGLRTKRETVEAGLAFLVKRRKAYEDLMALRGKVTWEGDLDEMRRDR' A
#
# COMPACT_ATOMS: atom_id res chain seq x y z
N MET A 1 16.27 1.70 16.57
CA MET A 1 16.56 0.40 17.19
C MET A 1 17.45 -0.40 16.24
N ARG A 2 18.46 -1.13 16.72
CA ARG A 2 19.29 -2.00 15.87
C ARG A 2 18.74 -3.43 15.97
N THR A 3 18.38 -4.02 14.84
CA THR A 3 17.77 -5.35 14.76
C THR A 3 18.41 -6.09 13.59
N ASN A 4 18.71 -7.38 13.78
CA ASN A 4 19.18 -8.25 12.70
C ASN A 4 18.00 -9.10 12.26
N ILE A 5 17.63 -8.98 10.98
CA ILE A 5 16.55 -9.74 10.35
C ILE A 5 17.04 -10.26 9.00
N GLU A 6 16.64 -11.47 8.64
CA GLU A 6 16.84 -12.00 7.29
C GLU A 6 15.76 -11.44 6.37
N ILE A 7 16.18 -10.89 5.23
CA ILE A 7 15.30 -10.37 4.19
C ILE A 7 15.77 -10.98 2.88
N ASP A 8 14.82 -11.43 2.07
CA ASP A 8 15.07 -11.90 0.71
C ASP A 8 15.78 -10.82 -0.12
N ASP A 9 16.89 -11.20 -0.78
CA ASP A 9 17.73 -10.24 -1.51
C ASP A 9 17.07 -9.76 -2.81
N GLU A 10 16.26 -10.59 -3.48
CA GLU A 10 15.52 -10.18 -4.68
C GLU A 10 14.45 -9.16 -4.32
N LEU A 11 13.73 -9.37 -3.21
CA LEU A 11 12.77 -8.43 -2.66
C LEU A 11 13.43 -7.10 -2.29
N MET A 12 14.57 -7.13 -1.60
CA MET A 12 15.29 -5.92 -1.22
C MET A 12 15.74 -5.14 -2.46
N LYS A 13 16.27 -5.84 -3.46
CA LYS A 13 16.68 -5.23 -4.73
C LYS A 13 15.50 -4.60 -5.46
N ALA A 14 14.40 -5.33 -5.62
CA ALA A 14 13.19 -4.82 -6.26
C ALA A 14 12.63 -3.58 -5.53
N ALA A 15 12.66 -3.57 -4.20
CA ALA A 15 12.22 -2.42 -3.41
C ALA A 15 13.15 -1.21 -3.57
N MET A 16 14.47 -1.42 -3.59
CA MET A 16 15.44 -0.35 -3.84
C MET A 16 15.29 0.21 -5.26
N ASP A 17 15.14 -0.64 -6.27
CA ASP A 17 14.96 -0.25 -7.67
C ASP A 17 13.65 0.54 -7.86
N ALA A 18 12.56 0.10 -7.22
CA ALA A 18 11.26 0.77 -7.30
C ALA A 18 11.23 2.14 -6.59
N THR A 19 12.04 2.32 -5.55
CA THR A 19 12.05 3.55 -4.73
C THR A 19 13.20 4.50 -5.05
N GLY A 20 14.24 4.03 -5.74
CA GLY A 20 15.47 4.78 -6.01
C GLY A 20 16.31 5.06 -4.76
N LEU A 21 16.05 4.36 -3.65
CA LEU A 21 16.72 4.58 -2.38
C LEU A 21 18.12 3.96 -2.36
N ARG A 22 19.07 4.65 -1.73
CA ARG A 22 20.50 4.31 -1.82
C ARG A 22 20.91 3.21 -0.84
N THR A 23 20.16 3.04 0.25
CA THR A 23 20.52 2.11 1.32
C THR A 23 19.40 1.15 1.66
N LYS A 24 19.77 -0.09 2.06
CA LYS A 24 18.82 -1.08 2.59
C LYS A 24 18.03 -0.51 3.78
N ARG A 25 18.68 0.25 4.66
CA ARG A 25 18.04 0.89 5.84
C ARG A 25 16.93 1.87 5.44
N GLU A 26 17.21 2.79 4.51
CA GLU A 26 16.20 3.76 4.04
C GLU A 26 15.02 3.04 3.38
N THR A 27 15.30 2.00 2.60
CA THR A 27 14.28 1.20 1.92
C THR A 27 13.36 0.49 2.91
N VAL A 28 13.94 -0.11 3.96
CA VAL A 28 13.16 -0.75 5.05
C VAL A 28 12.32 0.29 5.79
N GLU A 29 12.90 1.43 6.15
CA GLU A 29 12.18 2.50 6.87
C GLU A 29 11.01 3.03 6.03
N ALA A 30 11.24 3.29 4.74
CA ALA A 30 10.21 3.73 3.80
C ALA A 30 9.10 2.68 3.64
N GLY A 31 9.47 1.40 3.55
CA GLY A 31 8.51 0.29 3.48
C GLY A 31 7.62 0.19 4.72
N LEU A 32 8.21 0.32 5.91
CA LEU A 32 7.45 0.30 7.17
C LEU A 32 6.53 1.52 7.29
N ALA A 33 7.02 2.72 6.96
CA ALA A 33 6.20 3.93 6.96
C ALA A 33 5.04 3.83 5.97
N PHE A 34 5.29 3.26 4.79
CA PHE A 34 4.25 3.00 3.79
C PHE A 34 3.20 2.03 4.30
N LEU A 35 3.60 0.94 4.98
CA LEU A 35 2.67 -0.05 5.53
C LEU A 35 1.69 0.60 6.53
N VAL A 36 2.21 1.41 7.46
CA VAL A 36 1.39 2.14 8.43
C VAL A 36 0.43 3.11 7.74
N LYS A 37 0.94 3.92 6.81
CA LYS A 37 0.12 4.88 6.05
C LYS A 37 -0.98 4.18 5.27
N ARG A 38 -0.65 3.08 4.58
CA ARG A 38 -1.60 2.29 3.79
C ARG A 38 -2.68 1.66 4.68
N ARG A 39 -2.30 1.12 5.84
CA ARG A 39 -3.25 0.54 6.77
C ARG A 39 -4.25 1.57 7.28
N LYS A 40 -3.77 2.75 7.68
CA LYS A 40 -4.63 3.86 8.11
C LYS A 40 -5.60 4.29 7.02
N ALA A 41 -5.09 4.50 5.79
CA ALA A 41 -5.94 4.88 4.67
C ALA A 41 -7.04 3.83 4.37
N TYR A 42 -6.72 2.55 4.50
CA TYR A 42 -7.71 1.49 4.34
C TYR A 42 -8.79 1.53 5.43
N GLU A 43 -8.40 1.75 6.69
CA GLU A 43 -9.35 1.88 7.80
C GLU A 43 -10.27 3.10 7.62
N ASP A 44 -9.72 4.23 7.19
CA ASP A 44 -10.50 5.43 6.87
C ASP A 44 -11.52 5.17 5.76
N LEU A 45 -11.13 4.46 4.70
CA LEU A 45 -12.04 4.05 3.62
C LEU A 45 -13.13 3.08 4.11
N MET A 46 -12.77 2.12 4.96
CA MET A 46 -13.75 1.20 5.55
C MET A 46 -14.73 1.93 6.47
N ALA A 47 -14.28 2.99 7.17
CA ALA A 47 -15.14 3.81 8.00
C ALA A 47 -16.18 4.62 7.20
N LEU A 48 -15.97 4.80 5.90
CA LEU A 48 -16.92 5.43 4.96
C LEU A 48 -17.99 4.45 4.46
N ARG A 49 -17.84 3.14 4.70
CA ARG A 49 -18.81 2.12 4.26
C ARG A 49 -20.20 2.44 4.81
N GLY A 50 -21.18 2.55 3.91
CA GLY A 50 -22.57 2.86 4.26
C GLY A 50 -22.83 4.32 4.63
N LYS A 51 -21.80 5.19 4.64
CA LYS A 51 -21.94 6.63 4.87
C LYS A 51 -21.91 7.45 3.58
N VAL A 52 -21.34 6.88 2.52
CA VAL A 52 -21.24 7.53 1.21
C VAL A 52 -22.35 6.99 0.31
N THR A 53 -23.14 7.90 -0.25
CA THR A 53 -24.12 7.57 -1.29
C THR A 53 -23.36 7.33 -2.59
N TRP A 54 -23.61 6.18 -3.20
CA TRP A 54 -23.09 5.89 -4.53
C TRP A 54 -24.03 6.48 -5.58
N GLU A 55 -23.48 7.27 -6.51
CA GLU A 55 -24.21 7.86 -7.64
C GLU A 55 -23.79 7.15 -8.93
N GLY A 56 -24.74 6.46 -9.56
CA GLY A 56 -24.56 5.74 -10.82
C GLY A 56 -25.74 4.80 -11.11
N ASP A 57 -25.79 4.21 -12.30
CA ASP A 57 -26.73 3.13 -12.65
C ASP A 57 -25.94 1.81 -12.82
N LEU A 58 -26.17 0.86 -11.91
CA LEU A 58 -25.48 -0.43 -11.93
C LEU A 58 -25.89 -1.29 -13.13
N ASP A 59 -27.13 -1.11 -13.61
CA ASP A 59 -27.66 -1.85 -14.73
C ASP A 59 -27.10 -1.30 -16.04
N GLU A 60 -26.80 0.01 -16.12
CA GLU A 60 -26.02 0.58 -17.23
C GLU A 60 -24.61 0.03 -17.32
N MET A 61 -23.86 0.00 -16.21
CA MET A 61 -22.48 -0.45 -16.20
C MET A 61 -22.30 -1.93 -16.55
N ARG A 62 -23.36 -2.74 -16.44
CA ARG A 62 -23.33 -4.19 -16.70
C ARG A 62 -23.80 -4.56 -18.10
N ARG A 63 -24.37 -3.61 -18.86
CA ARG A 63 -24.93 -3.85 -20.20
C ARG A 63 -23.89 -4.13 -21.29
N ASP A 64 -22.61 -3.81 -21.04
CA ASP A 64 -21.50 -4.05 -21.99
C ASP A 64 -20.77 -5.40 -21.77
N ARG A 65 -21.43 -6.39 -21.12
CA ARG A 65 -20.88 -7.73 -20.87
C ARG A 65 -21.64 -8.83 -21.59
#